data_AF-A0ABD0QWG0-F1
#
_entry.id   AF-A0ABD0QWG0-F1
#
_cell.length_a   1.000
_cell.length_b   1.000
_cell.length_c   1.000
_cell.angle_alpha   90.00
_cell.angle_beta   90.00
_cell.angle_gamma   90.00
#
_symmetry.space_group_name_H-M   'P 1'
#
loop_
_entity.id
_entity.type
_entity.pdbx_description
1 polymer ?
#
loop_
_entity_poly.entity_id
_entity_poly.type
_entity_poly.pdbx_seq_one_letter_code
_entity_poly.pdbx_strand_id
1 'polypeptide(L)'
;MNSTLHHCTLTDEPTLTVNPQSSVFTGDTVTLSCDVGQSTGWTIHWRKDSNPESTDAATKTIKSVSVSDGGNYWCKAQRGEYYSKFSNTAEIRVK
;
A
#
# COMPACT_ATOMS: atom_id res chain seq x y z
N MET A 1 -12.18 35.94 7.46
CA MET A 1 -12.75 34.66 7.00
C MET A 1 -11.57 33.74 6.72
N ASN A 2 -11.13 32.98 7.74
CA ASN A 2 -9.96 32.09 7.60
C ASN A 2 -10.43 30.77 6.99
N SER A 3 -10.38 30.67 5.68
CA SER A 3 -10.61 29.41 4.97
C SER A 3 -9.29 28.63 4.93
N THR A 4 -9.15 27.65 5.82
CA THR A 4 -8.11 26.62 5.72
C THR A 4 -8.29 25.89 4.40
N LEU A 5 -7.33 26.05 3.48
CA LEU A 5 -7.28 25.33 2.23
C LEU A 5 -7.04 23.84 2.57
N HIS A 6 -8.11 23.04 2.59
CA HIS A 6 -7.98 21.58 2.55
C HIS A 6 -7.41 21.24 1.17
N HIS A 7 -6.08 21.20 1.08
CA HIS A 7 -5.36 20.70 -0.08
C HIS A 7 -5.76 19.24 -0.27
N CYS A 8 -6.64 18.98 -1.22
CA CYS A 8 -6.80 17.65 -1.78
C CYS A 8 -5.57 17.42 -2.67
N THR A 9 -4.42 17.10 -2.08
CA THR A 9 -3.24 16.67 -2.84
C THR A 9 -3.54 15.30 -3.41
N LEU A 10 -3.92 15.26 -4.68
CA LEU A 10 -3.82 14.03 -5.48
C LEU A 10 -2.31 13.78 -5.64
N THR A 11 -1.74 12.90 -4.83
CA THR A 11 -0.36 12.47 -5.06
C THR A 11 -0.36 11.57 -6.30
N ASP A 12 0.28 12.02 -7.38
CA ASP A 12 0.47 11.23 -8.61
C ASP A 12 1.17 9.88 -8.33
N GLU A 13 1.82 9.76 -7.17
CA GLU A 13 2.49 8.57 -6.65
C GLU A 13 2.01 8.26 -5.22
N PRO A 14 1.33 7.12 -5.00
CA PRO A 14 0.97 6.68 -3.65
C PRO A 14 2.20 6.39 -2.78
N THR A 15 2.05 6.46 -1.47
CA THR A 15 3.10 6.06 -0.53
C THR A 15 2.74 4.74 0.13
N LEU A 16 3.58 3.73 -0.01
CA LEU A 16 3.40 2.44 0.64
C LEU A 16 4.25 2.35 1.91
N THR A 17 3.58 2.04 3.02
CA THR A 17 4.21 1.83 4.32
C THR A 17 3.97 0.40 4.81
N VAL A 18 4.93 -0.13 5.58
CA VAL A 18 4.85 -1.45 6.21
C VAL A 18 5.06 -1.29 7.72
N ASN A 19 4.24 -1.96 8.51
CA ASN A 19 4.34 -2.02 9.95
C ASN A 19 4.29 -3.47 10.45
N PRO A 20 5.28 -3.94 11.24
CA PRO A 20 6.50 -3.21 11.63
C PRO A 20 7.46 -2.96 10.45
N GLN A 21 8.32 -1.95 10.58
CA GLN A 21 9.37 -1.63 9.59
C GLN A 21 10.61 -2.53 9.69
N SER A 22 10.68 -3.38 10.73
CA SER A 22 11.76 -4.34 10.95
C SER A 22 11.44 -5.71 10.33
N SER A 23 12.44 -6.60 10.29
CA SER A 23 12.20 -8.01 10.00
C SER A 23 11.20 -8.61 10.99
N VAL A 24 10.34 -9.49 10.51
CA VAL A 24 9.34 -10.22 11.28
C VAL A 24 9.65 -11.72 11.32
N PHE A 25 9.05 -12.44 12.25
CA PHE A 25 9.10 -13.89 12.31
C PHE A 25 7.80 -14.51 11.80
N THR A 26 7.84 -15.82 11.55
CA THR A 26 6.60 -16.55 11.24
C THR A 26 5.61 -16.47 12.40
N GLY A 27 4.33 -16.26 12.08
CA GLY A 27 3.28 -16.04 13.08
C GLY A 27 3.04 -14.56 13.45
N ASP A 28 3.95 -13.65 13.10
CA ASP A 28 3.75 -12.22 13.35
C ASP A 28 2.59 -11.65 12.51
N THR A 29 2.18 -10.42 12.84
CA THR A 29 1.21 -9.66 12.05
C THR A 29 1.90 -8.48 11.38
N VAL A 30 1.71 -8.36 10.06
CA VAL A 30 2.19 -7.22 9.27
C VAL A 30 1.00 -6.48 8.68
N THR A 31 1.08 -5.16 8.70
CA THR A 31 0.13 -4.28 8.02
C THR A 31 0.85 -3.46 6.96
N LEU A 32 0.35 -3.55 5.73
CA LEU A 32 0.72 -2.72 4.60
C LEU A 32 -0.35 -1.64 4.42
N SER A 33 0.06 -0.38 4.26
CA SER A 33 -0.84 0.75 4.04
C SER A 33 -0.40 1.58 2.85
N CYS A 34 -1.30 1.67 1.86
CA CYS A 34 -1.16 2.45 0.65
C CYS A 34 -1.86 3.80 0.83
N ASP A 35 -1.09 4.86 1.06
CA ASP A 35 -1.61 6.22 1.15
C ASP A 35 -1.73 6.83 -0.26
N VAL A 36 -2.95 7.20 -0.62
CA VAL A 36 -3.32 7.78 -1.93
C VAL A 36 -3.82 9.22 -1.79
N GLY A 37 -3.50 9.86 -0.65
CA GLY A 37 -3.93 11.21 -0.32
C GLY A 37 -5.38 11.27 0.19
N GLN A 38 -5.88 12.49 0.39
CA GLN A 38 -7.14 12.78 1.08
C GLN A 38 -8.41 12.52 0.23
N SER A 39 -8.29 11.85 -0.92
CA SER A 39 -9.39 11.69 -1.87
C SER A 39 -10.04 10.30 -1.74
N THR A 40 -11.38 10.24 -1.79
CA THR A 40 -12.16 8.99 -1.64
C THR A 40 -12.58 8.41 -2.99
N GLY A 41 -12.84 7.11 -3.07
CA GLY A 41 -13.29 6.45 -4.31
C GLY A 41 -12.14 5.98 -5.20
N TRP A 42 -11.02 5.62 -4.58
CA TRP A 42 -9.92 4.94 -5.25
C TRP A 42 -10.09 3.43 -5.14
N THR A 43 -9.80 2.73 -6.23
CA THR A 43 -9.55 1.29 -6.25
C THR A 43 -8.05 1.06 -6.09
N ILE A 44 -7.64 0.29 -5.09
CA ILE A 44 -6.22 0.04 -4.83
C ILE A 44 -5.81 -1.29 -5.47
N HIS A 45 -4.77 -1.21 -6.29
CA HIS A 45 -4.15 -2.35 -6.94
C HIS A 45 -2.83 -2.64 -6.25
N TRP A 46 -2.70 -3.87 -5.78
CA TRP A 46 -1.54 -4.38 -5.07
C TRP A 46 -0.76 -5.33 -5.96
N ARG A 47 0.57 -5.18 -5.93
CA ARG A 47 1.49 -6.10 -6.58
C ARG A 47 2.49 -6.61 -5.57
N LYS A 48 2.74 -7.92 -5.62
CA LYS A 48 3.79 -8.59 -4.86
C LYS A 48 4.74 -9.26 -5.84
N ASP A 49 6.01 -8.91 -5.81
CA ASP A 49 7.05 -9.43 -6.71
C ASP A 49 6.56 -9.46 -8.17
N SER A 50 6.69 -10.60 -8.83
CA SER A 50 6.24 -10.84 -10.21
C SER A 50 4.79 -11.33 -10.30
N ASN A 51 4.05 -11.40 -9.19
CA ASN A 51 2.67 -11.87 -9.21
C ASN A 51 1.74 -10.88 -9.93
N PRO A 52 0.61 -11.36 -10.49
CA PRO A 52 -0.44 -10.50 -11.01
C PRO A 52 -0.94 -9.49 -9.98
N GLU A 53 -1.42 -8.36 -10.46
CA GLU A 53 -2.06 -7.37 -9.60
C GLU A 53 -3.35 -7.92 -8.99
N SER A 54 -3.63 -7.52 -7.76
CA SER A 54 -4.88 -7.83 -7.05
C SER A 54 -5.51 -6.56 -6.52
N THR A 55 -6.83 -6.49 -6.50
CA THR A 55 -7.57 -5.36 -5.93
C THR A 55 -7.94 -5.65 -4.49
N ASP A 56 -7.71 -4.68 -3.59
CA ASP A 56 -8.09 -4.79 -2.19
C ASP A 56 -8.27 -3.40 -1.57
N ALA A 57 -8.56 -3.33 -0.26
CA ALA A 57 -8.54 -2.10 0.51
C ALA A 57 -7.15 -1.44 0.50
N ALA A 58 -7.11 -0.15 0.83
CA ALA A 58 -5.87 0.62 1.00
C ALA A 58 -4.96 0.09 2.11
N THR A 59 -5.50 -0.73 3.00
CA THR A 59 -4.75 -1.42 4.05
C THR A 59 -4.91 -2.92 3.90
N LYS A 60 -3.79 -3.65 3.84
CA LYS A 60 -3.73 -5.11 3.87
C LYS A 60 -3.08 -5.57 5.17
N THR A 61 -3.74 -6.48 5.88
CA THR A 61 -3.21 -7.10 7.09
C THR A 61 -2.95 -8.57 6.83
N ILE A 62 -1.67 -8.97 6.92
CA ILE A 62 -1.24 -10.35 6.86
C ILE A 62 -1.15 -10.83 8.30
N LYS A 63 -2.11 -11.67 8.69
CA LYS A 63 -2.11 -12.32 10.01
C LYS A 63 -1.31 -13.61 9.92
N SER A 64 -0.49 -13.89 10.94
CA SER A 64 0.32 -15.10 11.00
C SER A 64 1.22 -15.27 9.77
N VAL A 65 2.14 -14.31 9.60
CA VAL A 65 3.11 -14.27 8.50
C VAL A 65 3.78 -15.63 8.28
N SER A 66 3.92 -16.00 7.02
CA SER A 66 4.65 -17.18 6.55
C SER A 66 5.84 -16.75 5.69
N VAL A 67 6.79 -17.66 5.43
CA VAL A 67 7.94 -17.38 4.55
C VAL A 67 7.49 -16.92 3.16
N SER A 68 6.38 -17.45 2.65
CA SER A 68 5.80 -17.05 1.36
C SER A 68 5.17 -15.66 1.37
N ASP A 69 5.00 -15.02 2.54
CA ASP A 69 4.57 -13.63 2.66
C ASP A 69 5.75 -12.65 2.53
N GLY A 70 6.99 -13.11 2.64
CA GLY A 70 8.16 -12.28 2.34
C GLY A 70 8.20 -11.86 0.87
N GLY A 71 8.77 -10.69 0.58
CA GLY A 71 8.91 -10.17 -0.79
C GLY A 71 8.73 -8.65 -0.89
N ASN A 72 8.78 -8.16 -2.13
CA ASN A 72 8.62 -6.76 -2.46
C ASN A 72 7.16 -6.44 -2.83
N TYR A 73 6.65 -5.37 -2.26
CA TYR A 73 5.28 -4.92 -2.43
C TYR A 73 5.24 -3.50 -3.02
N TRP A 74 4.23 -3.27 -3.85
CA TRP A 74 3.86 -1.97 -4.39
C TRP A 74 2.35 -1.83 -4.46
N CYS A 75 1.87 -0.60 -4.44
CA CYS A 75 0.48 -0.29 -4.73
C CYS A 75 0.33 0.82 -5.77
N LYS A 76 -0.80 0.86 -6.47
CA LYS A 76 -1.24 2.01 -7.27
C LYS A 76 -2.74 2.24 -7.08
N ALA A 77 -3.20 3.44 -7.38
CA ALA A 77 -4.60 3.84 -7.26
C ALA A 77 -5.24 3.97 -8.64
N GLN A 78 -6.51 3.60 -8.75
CA GLN A 78 -7.32 3.80 -9.94
C GLN A 78 -8.62 4.55 -9.60
N ARG A 79 -9.00 5.51 -10.45
CA ARG A 79 -10.32 6.15 -10.42
C ARG A 79 -10.84 6.35 -11.84
N GLY A 80 -11.90 5.63 -12.20
CA GLY A 80 -12.34 5.56 -13.60
C GLY A 80 -11.20 5.04 -14.48
N GLU A 81 -10.90 5.78 -15.55
CA GLU A 81 -9.81 5.47 -16.50
C GLU A 81 -8.43 5.96 -16.03
N TYR A 82 -8.36 6.77 -14.96
CA TYR A 82 -7.09 7.28 -14.45
C TYR A 82 -6.41 6.27 -13.53
N TYR A 83 -5.11 6.07 -13.75
CA TYR A 83 -4.22 5.30 -12.89
C TYR A 83 -3.09 6.19 -12.38
N SER A 84 -2.79 6.08 -11.09
CA SER A 84 -1.57 6.68 -10.53
C SER A 84 -0.33 5.91 -10.98
N LYS A 85 0.85 6.47 -10.70
CA LYS A 85 2.09 5.69 -10.68
C LYS A 85 2.04 4.61 -9.60
N PHE A 86 2.96 3.66 -9.68
CA PHE A 86 3.23 2.77 -8.54
C PHE A 86 3.91 3.54 -7.43
N SER A 87 3.61 3.14 -6.19
CA SER A 87 4.27 3.63 -4.99
C SER A 87 5.76 3.27 -4.95
N ASN A 88 6.43 3.79 -3.92
CA ASN A 88 7.68 3.21 -3.46
C ASN A 88 7.54 1.69 -3.17
N THR A 89 8.66 0.98 -3.22
CA THR A 89 8.75 -0.42 -2.81
C THR A 89 8.74 -0.52 -1.28
N ALA A 90 7.99 -1.47 -0.74
CA ALA A 90 8.15 -1.93 0.64
C ALA A 90 8.51 -3.42 0.65
N GLU A 91 9.49 -3.80 1.46
CA GLU A 91 9.95 -5.19 1.56
C GLU A 91 9.52 -5.79 2.90
N ILE A 92 8.85 -6.95 2.84
CA ILE A 92 8.62 -7.79 4.03
C ILE A 92 9.76 -8.80 4.11
N ARG A 93 10.56 -8.70 5.19
CA ARG A 93 11.64 -9.65 5.49
C ARG A 93 11.21 -10.58 6.62
N VAL A 94 11.12 -11.87 6.33
CA VAL A 94 10.80 -12.92 7.31
C VAL A 94 12.10 -13.61 7.76
N LYS A 95 12.28 -13.76 9.07
CA LYS A 95 13.41 -14.45 9.71
C LYS A 95 13.02 -15.81 10.28
#